data_AF-A0A7V5NXG2-F1
#
_entry.id   AF-A0A7V5NXG2-F1
#
_cell.length_a   1.000
_cell.length_b   1.000
_cell.length_c   1.000
_cell.angle_alpha   90.00
_cell.angle_beta   90.00
_cell.angle_gamma   90.00
#
_symmetry.space_group_name_H-M   'P 1'
#
loop_
_entity.id
_entity.type
_entity.pdbx_description
1 polymer ?
#
loop_
_entity_poly.entity_id
_entity_poly.type
_entity_poly.pdbx_seq_one_letter_code
_entity_poly.pdbx_strand_id
1 'polypeptide(L)'
;KDLQAAREAGDALATEKAIAAIDAFESNVVPIIADIDAGFGNVHATYLLAKKMIEAGACCIQIENQVSDAKQCGHQDGKVTVPREDFIEKLRAVRMAFEELGVEDGVIVARTDSLGAGLTQKIPVSKHKGDLASEYTKWLEVEEITDDNPLSDGDVAIQLDGKLVKPVRLPNGLYKFRPDTGKQRVIEDCIANLTEGGADLLWIETATPDVKFIASMVNEIKKAVPDAKLTYNNSPSFNWTLNLRQQVRADWIAEGKISPEDYPEGAEIMSARFDDTELGRETDRRLRNFQTDIAREAGVFHNLITLPTFHMTAKFMDDLSRGYFGEDKMMAYVNGIQREEIRAGVSAVKHQHEVGSDIGDKFKEMVAGERALKAGGHKNTMNQFSNVA
;
A
#
# COMPACT_ATOMS: atom_id res chain seq x y z
N LYS A 1 -31.74 -1.76 -24.27
CA LYS A 1 -32.46 -1.06 -25.35
C LYS A 1 -32.22 -1.79 -26.67
N ASP A 2 -30.97 -1.91 -27.14
CA ASP A 2 -30.64 -2.55 -28.42
C ASP A 2 -31.09 -4.02 -28.51
N LEU A 3 -30.89 -4.80 -27.44
CA LEU A 3 -31.41 -6.17 -27.36
C LEU A 3 -32.95 -6.23 -27.50
N GLN A 4 -33.66 -5.29 -26.87
CA GLN A 4 -35.11 -5.25 -26.93
C GLN A 4 -35.59 -4.85 -28.33
N ALA A 5 -34.99 -3.81 -28.92
CA ALA A 5 -35.29 -3.38 -30.28
C ALA A 5 -35.00 -4.48 -31.31
N ALA A 6 -33.88 -5.20 -31.17
CA ALA A 6 -33.53 -6.32 -32.03
C ALA A 6 -34.54 -7.48 -31.92
N ARG A 7 -35.01 -7.79 -30.70
CA ARG A 7 -36.07 -8.79 -30.47
C ARG A 7 -37.40 -8.37 -31.07
N GLU A 8 -37.81 -7.11 -30.89
CA GLU A 8 -39.04 -6.55 -31.45
C GLU A 8 -39.02 -6.53 -32.99
N ALA A 9 -37.85 -6.30 -33.58
CA ALA A 9 -37.65 -6.33 -35.03
C ALA A 9 -37.50 -7.76 -35.61
N GLY A 10 -37.37 -8.79 -34.77
CA GLY A 10 -37.10 -10.16 -35.21
C GLY A 10 -35.71 -10.34 -35.84
N ASP A 11 -34.76 -9.44 -35.57
CA ASP A 11 -33.40 -9.49 -36.11
C ASP A 11 -32.51 -10.39 -35.23
N ALA A 12 -32.33 -11.64 -35.68
CA ALA A 12 -31.54 -12.64 -34.97
C ALA A 12 -30.06 -12.25 -34.83
N LEU A 13 -29.47 -11.64 -35.86
CA LEU A 13 -28.06 -11.24 -35.86
C LEU A 13 -27.83 -10.07 -34.89
N ALA A 14 -28.72 -9.07 -34.92
CA ALA A 14 -28.64 -7.96 -33.98
C ALA A 14 -28.92 -8.40 -32.53
N THR A 15 -29.79 -9.40 -32.34
CA THR A 15 -30.07 -9.99 -31.02
C THR A 15 -28.82 -10.69 -30.46
N GLU A 16 -28.18 -11.55 -31.26
CA GLU A 16 -26.96 -12.25 -30.87
C GLU A 16 -25.83 -11.27 -30.56
N LYS A 17 -25.64 -10.25 -31.40
CA LYS A 17 -24.65 -9.18 -31.17
C LYS A 17 -24.90 -8.42 -29.87
N ALA A 18 -26.15 -8.10 -29.56
CA ALA A 18 -26.51 -7.38 -28.34
C ALA A 18 -26.31 -8.24 -27.07
N ILE A 19 -26.60 -9.55 -27.14
CA ILE A 19 -26.32 -10.51 -26.06
C ILE A 19 -24.81 -10.61 -25.85
N ALA A 20 -24.03 -10.83 -26.91
CA ALA A 20 -22.58 -10.90 -26.83
C ALA A 20 -21.97 -9.63 -26.21
N ALA A 21 -22.50 -8.44 -26.53
CA ALA A 21 -22.05 -7.20 -25.92
C ALA A 21 -22.40 -7.05 -24.43
N ILE A 22 -23.54 -7.61 -23.99
CA ILE A 22 -23.92 -7.65 -22.57
C ILE A 22 -23.05 -8.65 -21.81
N ASP A 23 -22.87 -9.85 -22.36
CA ASP A 23 -22.14 -10.93 -21.71
C ASP A 23 -20.63 -10.65 -21.66
N ALA A 24 -20.10 -9.91 -22.65
CA ALA A 24 -18.72 -9.44 -22.66
C ALA A 24 -18.51 -8.11 -21.92
N PHE A 25 -19.54 -7.55 -21.25
CA PHE A 25 -19.39 -6.31 -20.50
C PHE A 25 -18.52 -6.54 -19.26
N GLU A 26 -17.35 -5.89 -19.25
CA GLU A 26 -16.48 -5.87 -18.09
C GLU A 26 -16.95 -4.77 -17.12
N SER A 27 -17.31 -5.18 -15.90
CA SER A 27 -17.71 -4.26 -14.86
C SER A 27 -16.54 -3.42 -14.38
N ASN A 28 -16.78 -2.15 -14.08
CA ASN A 28 -15.78 -1.28 -13.43
C ASN A 28 -15.54 -1.64 -11.94
N VAL A 29 -16.32 -2.55 -11.37
CA VAL A 29 -16.15 -3.01 -9.99
C VAL A 29 -14.92 -3.91 -9.90
N VAL A 30 -13.92 -3.45 -9.15
CA VAL A 30 -12.66 -4.15 -8.92
C VAL A 30 -12.41 -4.34 -7.41
N PRO A 31 -11.62 -5.35 -7.00
CA PRO A 31 -11.22 -5.54 -5.61
C PRO A 31 -10.51 -4.31 -5.02
N ILE A 32 -10.71 -4.08 -3.71
CA ILE A 32 -10.03 -3.01 -2.97
C ILE A 32 -9.29 -3.60 -1.76
N ILE A 33 -8.02 -3.22 -1.61
CA ILE A 33 -7.24 -3.40 -0.38
C ILE A 33 -7.39 -2.11 0.42
N ALA A 34 -8.11 -2.16 1.53
CA ALA A 34 -8.41 -0.99 2.34
C ALA A 34 -7.56 -0.99 3.63
N ASP A 35 -6.82 0.09 3.84
CA ASP A 35 -6.02 0.34 5.05
C ASP A 35 -6.95 0.70 6.22
N ILE A 36 -6.82 -0.02 7.34
CA ILE A 36 -7.54 0.23 8.60
C ILE A 36 -6.62 0.80 9.68
N ASP A 37 -5.40 1.22 9.31
CA ASP A 37 -4.32 1.59 10.20
C ASP A 37 -4.03 0.48 11.22
N ALA A 38 -3.90 0.85 12.49
CA ALA A 38 -3.82 -0.06 13.63
C ALA A 38 -5.20 -0.42 14.20
N GLY A 39 -6.29 -0.26 13.43
CA GLY A 39 -7.65 -0.62 13.87
C GLY A 39 -8.33 0.41 14.80
N PHE A 40 -7.82 1.64 14.83
CA PHE A 40 -8.40 2.81 15.54
C PHE A 40 -8.77 2.57 17.02
N GLY A 41 -8.03 1.70 17.71
CA GLY A 41 -8.22 1.45 19.13
C GLY A 41 -7.97 0.00 19.52
N ASN A 42 -8.85 -0.52 20.39
CA ASN A 42 -8.82 -1.90 20.86
C ASN A 42 -9.43 -2.88 19.84
N VAL A 43 -9.43 -4.17 20.20
CA VAL A 43 -9.94 -5.28 19.37
C VAL A 43 -11.39 -5.06 18.93
N HIS A 44 -12.27 -4.57 19.81
CA HIS A 44 -13.67 -4.33 19.48
C HIS A 44 -13.84 -3.15 18.50
N ALA A 45 -13.07 -2.07 18.67
CA ALA A 45 -13.05 -0.95 17.72
C ALA A 45 -12.57 -1.41 16.34
N THR A 46 -11.52 -2.25 16.30
CA THR A 46 -11.01 -2.85 15.07
C THR A 46 -12.09 -3.68 14.35
N TYR A 47 -12.78 -4.56 15.06
CA TYR A 47 -13.89 -5.34 14.52
C TYR A 47 -15.02 -4.44 13.96
N LEU A 48 -15.46 -3.42 14.71
CA LEU A 48 -16.54 -2.52 14.28
C LEU A 48 -16.17 -1.74 13.01
N LEU A 49 -14.94 -1.25 12.92
CA LEU A 49 -14.45 -0.53 11.75
C LEU A 49 -14.30 -1.46 10.54
N ALA A 50 -13.72 -2.65 10.74
CA ALA A 50 -13.60 -3.65 9.69
C ALA A 50 -14.98 -4.03 9.13
N LYS A 51 -15.96 -4.28 10.00
CA LYS A 51 -17.35 -4.56 9.61
C LYS A 51 -17.92 -3.45 8.72
N LYS A 52 -17.73 -2.17 9.08
CA LYS A 52 -18.20 -1.03 8.28
C LYS A 52 -17.50 -0.93 6.93
N MET A 53 -16.20 -1.22 6.87
CA MET A 53 -15.43 -1.23 5.62
C MET A 53 -15.89 -2.36 4.69
N ILE A 54 -16.18 -3.54 5.23
CA ILE A 54 -16.69 -4.69 4.47
C ILE A 54 -18.11 -4.42 3.96
N GLU A 55 -19.00 -3.86 4.79
CA GLU A 55 -20.34 -3.40 4.37
C GLU A 55 -20.27 -2.36 3.24
N ALA A 56 -19.21 -1.56 3.18
CA ALA A 56 -18.96 -0.61 2.10
C ALA A 56 -18.37 -1.23 0.81
N GLY A 57 -18.05 -2.53 0.83
CA GLY A 57 -17.54 -3.29 -0.31
C GLY A 57 -16.06 -3.68 -0.25
N ALA A 58 -15.37 -3.45 0.88
CA ALA A 58 -13.99 -3.90 1.02
C ALA A 58 -13.89 -5.43 1.12
N CYS A 59 -13.22 -6.05 0.14
CA CYS A 59 -12.94 -7.49 0.15
C CYS A 59 -11.59 -7.84 0.79
N CYS A 60 -10.74 -6.84 1.01
CA CYS A 60 -9.43 -7.01 1.62
C CYS A 60 -9.15 -5.88 2.61
N ILE A 61 -8.70 -6.24 3.82
CA ILE A 61 -8.38 -5.29 4.90
C ILE A 61 -6.89 -5.42 5.24
N GLN A 62 -6.17 -4.30 5.18
CA GLN A 62 -4.80 -4.20 5.67
C GLN A 62 -4.78 -3.58 7.06
N ILE A 63 -4.08 -4.21 8.01
CA ILE A 63 -3.92 -3.73 9.38
C ILE A 63 -2.45 -3.80 9.82
N GLU A 64 -1.98 -2.88 10.66
CA GLU A 64 -0.58 -2.78 11.10
C GLU A 64 -0.36 -3.00 12.61
N ASN A 65 0.83 -3.48 12.98
CA ASN A 65 1.21 -3.79 14.37
C ASN A 65 1.73 -2.57 15.18
N GLN A 66 1.44 -1.35 14.74
CA GLN A 66 1.75 -0.14 15.48
C GLN A 66 0.72 0.13 16.59
N VAL A 67 1.10 0.98 17.55
CA VAL A 67 0.16 1.47 18.56
C VAL A 67 -0.70 2.60 17.99
N SER A 68 -2.02 2.47 18.06
CA SER A 68 -2.96 3.40 17.41
C SER A 68 -2.86 4.86 17.91
N ASP A 69 -2.50 5.09 19.18
CA ASP A 69 -2.39 6.42 19.80
C ASP A 69 -1.03 7.11 19.55
N ALA A 70 -0.01 6.34 19.16
CA ALA A 70 1.33 6.80 18.81
C ALA A 70 1.67 6.51 17.35
N LYS A 71 0.66 6.27 16.50
CA LYS A 71 0.82 5.90 15.09
C LYS A 71 1.64 6.96 14.36
N GLN A 72 2.70 6.52 13.71
CA GLN A 72 3.48 7.35 12.79
C GLN A 72 3.39 6.78 11.37
N CYS A 73 3.69 7.61 10.38
CA CYS A 73 3.85 7.11 9.01
C CYS A 73 5.01 6.10 8.97
N GLY A 74 4.90 5.07 8.12
CA GLY A 74 5.88 3.98 8.01
C GLY A 74 7.34 4.42 7.74
N HIS A 75 7.52 5.64 7.23
CA HIS A 75 8.82 6.23 6.86
C HIS A 75 9.39 7.21 7.90
N GLN A 76 8.77 7.32 9.09
CA GLN A 76 9.21 8.21 10.16
C GLN A 76 9.92 7.44 11.28
N ASP A 77 10.86 8.11 11.96
CA ASP A 77 11.52 7.59 13.16
C ASP A 77 10.57 7.61 14.37
N GLY A 78 10.80 6.70 15.32
CA GLY A 78 10.04 6.66 16.58
C GLY A 78 8.78 5.79 16.57
N LYS A 79 8.62 4.91 15.57
CA LYS A 79 7.52 3.94 15.52
C LYS A 79 7.51 3.03 16.75
N VAL A 80 6.30 2.77 17.25
CA VAL A 80 6.05 1.94 18.43
C VAL A 80 5.21 0.75 18.02
N THR A 81 5.68 -0.45 18.36
CA THR A 81 4.96 -1.71 18.09
C THR A 81 4.20 -2.19 19.31
N VAL A 82 3.16 -2.99 19.07
CA VAL A 82 2.49 -3.78 20.11
C VAL A 82 3.06 -5.21 20.15
N PRO A 83 2.94 -5.91 21.29
CA PRO A 83 3.23 -7.35 21.35
C PRO A 83 2.47 -8.14 20.28
N ARG A 84 3.07 -9.25 19.83
CA ARG A 84 2.50 -10.09 18.76
C ARG A 84 1.09 -10.59 19.08
N GLU A 85 0.86 -10.97 20.32
CA GLU A 85 -0.46 -11.41 20.81
C GLU A 85 -1.54 -10.33 20.66
N ASP A 86 -1.26 -9.08 21.05
CA ASP A 86 -2.18 -7.94 20.84
C ASP A 86 -2.54 -7.75 19.35
N PHE A 87 -1.56 -7.93 18.45
CA PHE A 87 -1.81 -7.78 17.02
C PHE A 87 -2.56 -8.98 16.42
N ILE A 88 -2.26 -10.20 16.86
CA ILE A 88 -2.98 -11.42 16.48
C ILE A 88 -4.46 -11.33 16.87
N GLU A 89 -4.76 -10.78 18.06
CA GLU A 89 -6.16 -10.54 18.46
C GLU A 89 -6.88 -9.59 17.51
N LYS A 90 -6.20 -8.56 17.00
CA LYS A 90 -6.77 -7.65 15.99
C LYS A 90 -6.96 -8.32 14.64
N LEU A 91 -6.03 -9.17 14.19
CA LEU A 91 -6.20 -9.97 12.97
C LEU A 91 -7.45 -10.86 13.06
N ARG A 92 -7.62 -11.55 14.20
CA ARG A 92 -8.80 -12.38 14.47
C ARG A 92 -10.10 -11.57 14.53
N ALA A 93 -10.05 -10.33 15.03
CA ALA A 93 -11.20 -9.42 15.02
C ALA A 93 -11.64 -9.02 13.61
N VAL A 94 -10.68 -8.79 12.70
CA VAL A 94 -10.97 -8.55 11.27
C VAL A 94 -11.56 -9.81 10.63
N ARG A 95 -10.99 -11.00 10.89
CA ARG A 95 -11.54 -12.28 10.40
C ARG A 95 -12.98 -12.50 10.87
N MET A 96 -13.26 -12.24 12.15
CA MET A 96 -14.60 -12.34 12.71
C MET A 96 -15.61 -11.42 12.01
N ALA A 97 -15.20 -10.22 11.61
CA ALA A 97 -16.06 -9.30 10.86
C ALA A 97 -16.41 -9.84 9.46
N PHE A 98 -15.46 -10.47 8.76
CA PHE A 98 -15.70 -11.14 7.49
C PHE A 98 -16.65 -12.34 7.64
N GLU A 99 -16.39 -13.21 8.62
CA GLU A 99 -17.20 -14.39 8.90
C GLU A 99 -18.66 -14.02 9.25
N GLU A 100 -18.85 -13.00 10.09
CA GLU A 100 -20.19 -12.53 10.47
C GLU A 100 -21.00 -11.99 9.27
N LEU A 101 -20.33 -11.30 8.35
CA LEU A 101 -20.96 -10.75 7.15
C LEU A 101 -21.10 -11.79 6.02
N GLY A 102 -20.67 -13.04 6.23
CA GLY A 102 -20.75 -14.11 5.24
C GLY A 102 -19.78 -13.94 4.07
N VAL A 103 -18.68 -13.20 4.26
CA VAL A 103 -17.63 -13.00 3.26
C VAL A 103 -16.48 -13.98 3.55
N GLU A 104 -16.69 -15.25 3.22
CA GLU A 104 -15.76 -16.34 3.58
C GLU A 104 -14.37 -16.18 2.96
N ASP A 105 -14.29 -15.62 1.74
CA ASP A 105 -13.04 -15.37 1.01
C ASP A 105 -12.39 -14.00 1.32
N GLY A 106 -12.80 -13.35 2.41
CA GLY A 106 -12.23 -12.07 2.83
C GLY A 106 -10.71 -12.17 3.08
N VAL A 107 -9.95 -11.21 2.56
CA VAL A 107 -8.47 -11.23 2.62
C VAL A 107 -7.95 -10.28 3.71
N ILE A 108 -6.98 -10.74 4.49
CA ILE A 108 -6.31 -9.95 5.52
C ILE A 108 -4.84 -9.76 5.16
N VAL A 109 -4.42 -8.50 5.02
CA VAL A 109 -3.01 -8.11 4.87
C VAL A 109 -2.46 -7.69 6.23
N ALA A 110 -1.55 -8.48 6.78
CA ALA A 110 -0.87 -8.17 8.03
C ALA A 110 0.42 -7.37 7.76
N ARG A 111 0.39 -6.09 8.14
CA ARG A 111 1.54 -5.20 8.04
C ARG A 111 2.39 -5.22 9.32
N THR A 112 3.70 -5.35 9.16
CA THR A 112 4.66 -5.12 10.24
C THR A 112 5.52 -3.88 9.97
N ASP A 113 5.63 -3.04 11.00
CA ASP A 113 6.50 -1.86 11.04
C ASP A 113 7.79 -2.10 11.84
N SER A 114 8.01 -3.34 12.30
CA SER A 114 9.14 -3.72 13.15
C SER A 114 10.52 -3.35 12.61
N LEU A 115 10.67 -3.24 11.28
CA LEU A 115 11.94 -2.91 10.66
C LEU A 115 12.46 -1.54 11.11
N GLY A 116 11.59 -0.54 11.12
CA GLY A 116 11.89 0.83 11.53
C GLY A 116 11.43 1.18 12.95
N ALA A 117 10.75 0.26 13.64
CA ALA A 117 10.29 0.48 15.01
C ALA A 117 11.37 0.04 16.01
N GLY A 118 11.87 1.01 16.78
CA GLY A 118 12.81 0.79 17.88
C GLY A 118 12.15 0.70 19.25
N LEU A 119 10.82 0.83 19.32
CA LEU A 119 10.08 0.99 20.58
C LEU A 119 8.88 0.03 20.71
N THR A 120 8.53 -0.29 21.94
CA THR A 120 7.27 -0.97 22.32
C THR A 120 6.61 -0.29 23.51
N GLN A 121 5.28 -0.26 23.53
CA GLN A 121 4.51 0.31 24.65
C GLN A 121 4.36 -0.67 25.82
N LYS A 122 4.41 -1.97 25.54
CA LYS A 122 4.13 -3.02 26.52
C LYS A 122 5.22 -4.08 26.54
N ILE A 123 5.44 -4.65 27.72
CA ILE A 123 6.18 -5.90 27.90
C ILE A 123 5.12 -6.99 28.12
N PRO A 124 4.96 -7.94 27.17
CA PRO A 124 3.97 -9.00 27.30
C PRO A 124 4.35 -10.00 28.39
N VAL A 125 3.36 -10.75 28.89
CA VAL A 125 3.57 -11.73 29.97
C VAL A 125 3.83 -13.11 29.37
N SER A 126 5.09 -13.54 29.41
CA SER A 126 5.44 -14.91 29.04
C SER A 126 4.99 -15.92 30.10
N LYS A 127 4.40 -17.01 29.63
CA LYS A 127 3.99 -18.18 30.42
C LYS A 127 5.04 -19.29 30.38
N HIS A 128 5.77 -19.41 29.26
CA HIS A 128 6.84 -20.38 29.09
C HIS A 128 7.84 -19.90 28.03
N LYS A 129 9.10 -20.37 28.14
CA LYS A 129 10.14 -20.03 27.18
C LYS A 129 9.76 -20.49 25.76
N GLY A 130 9.83 -19.57 24.80
CA GLY A 130 9.50 -19.82 23.39
C GLY A 130 8.08 -19.43 22.99
N ASP A 131 7.23 -18.97 23.92
CA ASP A 131 5.95 -18.36 23.56
C ASP A 131 6.11 -16.98 22.89
N LEU A 132 5.05 -16.48 22.26
CA LEU A 132 5.06 -15.20 21.54
C LEU A 132 5.59 -14.04 22.39
N ALA A 133 5.21 -14.01 23.66
CA ALA A 133 5.63 -12.99 24.61
C ALA A 133 7.14 -13.04 24.90
N SER A 134 7.70 -14.22 25.17
CA SER A 134 9.15 -14.38 25.37
C SER A 134 9.95 -14.09 24.10
N GLU A 135 9.46 -14.53 22.94
CA GLU A 135 10.09 -14.27 21.64
C GLU A 135 10.02 -12.79 21.24
N TYR A 136 9.13 -12.01 21.85
CA TYR A 136 9.08 -10.55 21.68
C TYR A 136 10.00 -9.85 22.69
N THR A 137 9.92 -10.25 23.96
CA THR A 137 10.63 -9.63 25.09
C THR A 137 12.14 -9.87 24.99
N LYS A 138 12.58 -10.98 24.40
CA LYS A 138 14.00 -11.28 24.19
C LYS A 138 14.73 -10.20 23.40
N TRP A 139 14.04 -9.35 22.65
CA TRP A 139 14.63 -8.28 21.82
C TRP A 139 14.82 -6.95 22.55
N LEU A 140 14.30 -6.80 23.78
CA LEU A 140 14.43 -5.57 24.54
C LEU A 140 15.90 -5.21 24.81
N GLU A 141 16.19 -3.93 24.74
CA GLU A 141 17.43 -3.37 25.28
C GLU A 141 17.31 -3.41 26.80
N VAL A 142 18.28 -4.03 27.46
CA VAL A 142 18.27 -4.25 28.91
C VAL A 142 19.63 -3.96 29.52
N GLU A 143 19.62 -3.51 30.76
CA GLU A 143 20.81 -3.34 31.59
C GLU A 143 20.82 -4.40 32.69
N GLU A 144 21.98 -5.00 32.96
CA GLU A 144 22.12 -5.93 34.07
C GLU A 144 22.02 -5.18 35.40
N ILE A 145 21.31 -5.76 36.36
CA ILE A 145 21.25 -5.23 37.72
C ILE A 145 22.49 -5.73 38.46
N THR A 146 23.33 -4.79 38.88
CA THR A 146 24.58 -5.05 39.60
C THR A 146 24.67 -4.13 40.80
N ASP A 147 25.70 -4.30 41.64
CA ASP A 147 25.95 -3.37 42.75
C ASP A 147 26.24 -1.93 42.25
N ASP A 148 26.80 -1.80 41.04
CA ASP A 148 27.06 -0.51 40.38
C ASP A 148 25.85 0.04 39.59
N ASN A 149 24.86 -0.80 39.28
CA ASN A 149 23.58 -0.41 38.67
C ASN A 149 22.40 -1.05 39.42
N PRO A 150 22.15 -0.65 40.68
CA PRO A 150 21.06 -1.23 41.47
C PRO A 150 19.70 -0.76 40.96
N LEU A 151 18.64 -1.46 41.38
CA LEU A 151 17.28 -0.97 41.19
C LEU A 151 17.02 0.27 42.06
N SER A 152 16.44 1.29 41.43
CA SER A 152 15.96 2.49 42.11
C SER A 152 14.44 2.51 42.22
N ASP A 153 13.91 3.37 43.09
CA ASP A 153 12.47 3.58 43.23
C ASP A 153 11.85 3.98 41.86
N GLY A 154 10.90 3.18 41.38
CA GLY A 154 10.21 3.38 40.10
C GLY A 154 10.80 2.59 38.92
N ASP A 155 11.94 1.92 39.09
CA ASP A 155 12.48 1.01 38.07
C ASP A 155 11.58 -0.21 37.85
N VAL A 156 11.62 -0.74 36.63
CA VAL A 156 10.99 -2.02 36.27
C VAL A 156 12.09 -3.04 36.03
N ALA A 157 11.98 -4.20 36.68
CA ALA A 157 12.86 -5.34 36.47
C ALA A 157 12.08 -6.51 35.87
N ILE A 158 12.72 -7.24 34.96
CA ILE A 158 12.20 -8.50 34.43
C ILE A 158 13.28 -9.58 34.54
N GLN A 159 12.86 -10.84 34.57
CA GLN A 159 13.79 -11.96 34.44
C GLN A 159 13.90 -12.36 32.97
N LEU A 160 15.12 -12.32 32.43
CA LEU A 160 15.44 -12.80 31.08
C LEU A 160 16.64 -13.74 31.14
N ASP A 161 16.47 -14.94 30.57
CA ASP A 161 17.46 -16.03 30.59
C ASP A 161 18.09 -16.27 31.97
N GLY A 162 17.24 -16.27 33.00
CA GLY A 162 17.63 -16.52 34.39
C GLY A 162 18.28 -15.34 35.12
N LYS A 163 18.51 -14.21 34.43
CA LYS A 163 19.07 -12.99 35.01
C LYS A 163 17.99 -11.95 35.27
N LEU A 164 18.11 -11.23 36.39
CA LEU A 164 17.27 -10.07 36.66
C LEU A 164 17.89 -8.85 35.94
N VAL A 165 17.11 -8.20 35.08
CA VAL A 165 17.57 -7.10 34.23
C VAL A 165 16.57 -5.95 34.22
N LYS A 166 17.04 -4.73 33.91
CA LYS A 166 16.27 -3.50 33.74
C LYS A 166 16.06 -3.22 32.25
N PRO A 167 14.84 -3.33 31.70
CA PRO A 167 14.57 -2.86 30.34
C PRO A 167 14.78 -1.36 30.23
N VAL A 168 15.48 -0.92 29.17
CA VAL A 168 15.70 0.51 28.91
C VAL A 168 14.36 1.16 28.60
N ARG A 169 13.94 2.05 29.50
CA ARG A 169 12.64 2.74 29.46
C ARG A 169 12.85 4.24 29.29
N LEU A 170 12.16 4.83 28.32
CA LEU A 170 12.21 6.26 28.03
C LEU A 170 11.34 7.08 29.01
N PRO A 171 11.55 8.40 29.13
CA PRO A 171 10.73 9.26 30.01
C PRO A 171 9.23 9.25 29.72
N ASN A 172 8.83 8.94 28.47
CA ASN A 172 7.42 8.77 28.08
C ASN A 172 6.84 7.39 28.41
N GLY A 173 7.63 6.52 29.05
CA GLY A 173 7.22 5.20 29.50
C GLY A 173 7.41 4.06 28.50
N LEU A 174 7.84 4.34 27.25
CA LEU A 174 8.09 3.33 26.21
C LEU A 174 9.39 2.58 26.45
N TYR A 175 9.47 1.32 25.99
CA TYR A 175 10.65 0.48 26.09
C TYR A 175 11.39 0.40 24.76
N LYS A 176 12.73 0.36 24.81
CA LYS A 176 13.58 0.24 23.63
C LYS A 176 13.87 -1.21 23.27
N PHE A 177 13.88 -1.52 21.98
CA PHE A 177 14.52 -2.71 21.45
C PHE A 177 16.02 -2.47 21.25
N ARG A 178 16.80 -3.54 21.28
CA ARG A 178 18.21 -3.47 20.89
C ARG A 178 18.35 -2.99 19.43
N PRO A 179 19.40 -2.21 19.11
CA PRO A 179 19.69 -1.84 17.73
C PRO A 179 19.86 -3.09 16.85
N ASP A 180 19.66 -2.92 15.54
CA ASP A 180 19.87 -3.96 14.52
C ASP A 180 19.01 -5.23 14.66
N THR A 181 17.96 -5.21 15.49
CA THR A 181 17.02 -6.33 15.66
C THR A 181 15.84 -6.31 14.68
N GLY A 182 15.65 -5.21 13.94
CA GLY A 182 14.45 -4.96 13.12
C GLY A 182 14.17 -6.07 12.11
N LYS A 183 15.20 -6.54 11.40
CA LYS A 183 15.06 -7.62 10.41
C LYS A 183 14.53 -8.91 11.03
N GLN A 184 15.06 -9.32 12.18
CA GLN A 184 14.60 -10.56 12.80
C GLN A 184 13.22 -10.44 13.43
N ARG A 185 12.92 -9.29 14.04
CA ARG A 185 11.56 -9.03 14.54
C ARG A 185 10.52 -9.10 13.42
N VAL A 186 10.81 -8.53 12.24
CA VAL A 186 9.95 -8.64 11.05
C VAL A 186 9.70 -10.10 10.64
N ILE A 187 10.76 -10.92 10.57
CA ILE A 187 10.63 -12.34 10.17
C ILE A 187 9.71 -13.08 11.15
N GLU A 188 9.96 -12.92 12.45
CA GLU A 188 9.14 -13.52 13.51
C GLU A 188 7.70 -13.01 13.51
N ASP A 189 7.48 -11.70 13.30
CA ASP A 189 6.14 -11.12 13.19
C ASP A 189 5.38 -11.72 12.01
N CYS A 190 6.02 -11.81 10.84
CA CYS A 190 5.41 -12.33 9.64
C CYS A 190 5.02 -13.81 9.79
N ILE A 191 5.89 -14.62 10.39
CA ILE A 191 5.59 -16.03 10.65
C ILE A 191 4.40 -16.13 11.62
N ALA A 192 4.39 -15.37 12.72
CA ALA A 192 3.29 -15.38 13.68
C ALA A 192 1.97 -14.88 13.07
N ASN A 193 2.00 -13.84 12.24
CA ASN A 193 0.81 -13.30 11.57
C ASN A 193 0.15 -14.34 10.65
N LEU A 194 0.96 -15.13 9.92
CA LEU A 194 0.46 -16.19 9.04
C LEU A 194 -0.01 -17.42 9.82
N THR A 195 0.77 -17.87 10.81
CA THR A 195 0.54 -19.17 11.50
C THR A 195 -0.43 -19.09 12.66
N GLU A 196 -0.46 -17.98 13.39
CA GLU A 196 -1.30 -17.78 14.58
C GLU A 196 -2.41 -16.74 14.35
N GLY A 197 -2.14 -15.75 13.49
CA GLY A 197 -3.04 -14.64 13.18
C GLY A 197 -4.07 -14.91 12.10
N GLY A 198 -3.84 -15.90 11.23
CA GLY A 198 -4.71 -16.21 10.09
C GLY A 198 -4.71 -15.12 9.01
N ALA A 199 -3.61 -14.38 8.87
CA ALA A 199 -3.41 -13.44 7.78
C ALA A 199 -3.17 -14.18 6.45
N ASP A 200 -3.64 -13.60 5.36
CA ASP A 200 -3.55 -14.19 4.01
C ASP A 200 -2.35 -13.63 3.23
N LEU A 201 -2.01 -12.36 3.49
CA LEU A 201 -0.93 -11.63 2.87
C LEU A 201 -0.11 -10.90 3.93
N LEU A 202 1.17 -10.69 3.63
CA LEU A 202 2.08 -9.92 4.47
C LEU A 202 2.39 -8.56 3.82
N TRP A 203 2.63 -7.55 4.63
CA TRP A 203 3.23 -6.28 4.22
C TRP A 203 4.40 -5.98 5.15
N ILE A 204 5.60 -5.79 4.59
CA ILE A 204 6.78 -5.37 5.35
C ILE A 204 7.11 -3.94 4.94
N GLU A 205 6.97 -2.98 5.85
CA GLU A 205 7.30 -1.59 5.56
C GLU A 205 8.84 -1.43 5.50
N THR A 206 9.35 -0.96 4.37
CA THR A 206 10.80 -0.75 4.14
C THR A 206 11.16 0.72 4.04
N ALA A 207 12.42 1.06 4.35
CA ALA A 207 12.93 2.43 4.25
C ALA A 207 13.42 2.79 2.83
N THR A 208 13.78 1.78 2.03
CA THR A 208 14.29 1.94 0.66
C THR A 208 13.71 0.87 -0.27
N PRO A 209 13.69 1.11 -1.60
CA PRO A 209 13.27 0.13 -2.59
C PRO A 209 14.45 -0.79 -2.96
N ASP A 210 14.70 -1.82 -2.15
CA ASP A 210 15.78 -2.79 -2.36
C ASP A 210 15.24 -4.22 -2.50
N VAL A 211 15.36 -4.76 -3.72
CA VAL A 211 14.90 -6.11 -4.08
C VAL A 211 15.64 -7.21 -3.30
N LYS A 212 16.97 -7.10 -3.18
CA LYS A 212 17.79 -8.11 -2.50
C LYS A 212 17.46 -8.12 -1.01
N PHE A 213 17.26 -6.94 -0.43
CA PHE A 213 16.95 -6.80 0.99
C PHE A 213 15.58 -7.40 1.34
N ILE A 214 14.52 -7.05 0.61
CA ILE A 214 13.17 -7.62 0.87
C ILE A 214 13.15 -9.14 0.60
N ALA A 215 13.78 -9.61 -0.48
CA ALA A 215 13.90 -11.03 -0.78
C ALA A 215 14.61 -11.79 0.35
N SER A 216 15.65 -11.19 0.95
CA SER A 216 16.36 -11.82 2.08
C SER A 216 15.50 -12.05 3.32
N MET A 217 14.46 -11.22 3.54
CA MET A 217 13.51 -11.43 4.65
C MET A 217 12.45 -12.45 4.27
N VAL A 218 11.87 -12.31 3.07
CA VAL A 218 10.79 -13.21 2.63
C VAL A 218 11.29 -14.65 2.45
N ASN A 219 12.52 -14.85 1.97
CA ASN A 219 13.09 -16.18 1.84
C ASN A 219 13.30 -16.87 3.20
N GLU A 220 13.58 -16.13 4.27
CA GLU A 220 13.61 -16.70 5.63
C GLU A 220 12.19 -17.04 6.12
N ILE A 221 11.22 -16.16 5.89
CA ILE A 221 9.80 -16.41 6.23
C ILE A 221 9.30 -17.68 5.50
N LYS A 222 9.64 -17.84 4.22
CA LYS A 222 9.25 -18.99 3.40
C LYS A 222 9.86 -20.32 3.84
N LYS A 223 10.94 -20.32 4.65
CA LYS A 223 11.42 -21.56 5.27
C LYS A 223 10.41 -22.11 6.28
N ALA A 224 9.65 -21.23 6.94
CA ALA A 224 8.60 -21.62 7.88
C ALA A 224 7.22 -21.71 7.21
N VAL A 225 6.91 -20.79 6.28
CA VAL A 225 5.63 -20.73 5.56
C VAL A 225 5.87 -20.62 4.05
N PRO A 226 6.07 -21.75 3.33
CA PRO A 226 6.50 -21.76 1.93
C PRO A 226 5.63 -20.94 0.97
N ASP A 227 4.33 -20.89 1.22
CA ASP A 227 3.35 -20.20 0.37
C ASP A 227 3.11 -18.74 0.76
N ALA A 228 3.95 -18.17 1.63
CA ALA A 228 3.86 -16.77 2.05
C ALA A 228 3.93 -15.83 0.83
N LYS A 229 2.98 -14.89 0.77
CA LYS A 229 2.84 -13.88 -0.28
C LYS A 229 2.93 -12.48 0.31
N LEU A 230 3.51 -11.57 -0.45
CA LEU A 230 3.71 -10.18 -0.01
C LEU A 230 2.87 -9.19 -0.81
N THR A 231 2.33 -8.19 -0.12
CA THR A 231 1.92 -6.90 -0.68
C THR A 231 3.07 -5.91 -0.48
N TYR A 232 3.52 -5.24 -1.54
CA TYR A 232 4.66 -4.33 -1.49
C TYR A 232 4.26 -2.89 -1.83
N ASN A 233 4.64 -1.97 -0.94
CA ASN A 233 4.49 -0.54 -1.13
C ASN A 233 5.67 0.01 -1.94
N ASN A 234 5.42 0.32 -3.20
CA ASN A 234 6.31 1.11 -4.05
C ASN A 234 6.17 2.59 -3.64
N SER A 235 6.70 2.92 -2.46
CA SER A 235 6.42 4.17 -1.78
C SER A 235 6.84 5.41 -2.59
N PRO A 236 5.97 6.43 -2.70
CA PRO A 236 6.36 7.72 -3.27
C PRO A 236 7.27 8.52 -2.31
N SER A 237 7.42 8.10 -1.06
CA SER A 237 8.38 8.69 -0.12
C SER A 237 9.83 8.26 -0.41
N PHE A 238 10.02 7.23 -1.22
CA PHE A 238 11.35 6.87 -1.71
C PHE A 238 11.82 7.87 -2.77
N ASN A 239 13.08 8.28 -2.66
CA ASN A 239 13.77 8.87 -3.80
C ASN A 239 14.28 7.74 -4.71
N TRP A 240 13.44 7.33 -5.67
CA TRP A 240 13.69 6.17 -6.54
C TRP A 240 15.00 6.29 -7.32
N THR A 241 15.23 7.41 -8.02
CA THR A 241 16.46 7.61 -8.81
C THR A 241 17.71 7.56 -7.94
N LEU A 242 17.71 8.23 -6.79
CA LEU A 242 18.84 8.22 -5.88
C LEU A 242 19.16 6.80 -5.39
N ASN A 243 18.15 6.10 -4.88
CA ASN A 243 18.32 4.77 -4.31
C ASN A 243 18.84 3.78 -5.37
N LEU A 244 18.20 3.74 -6.55
CA LEU A 244 18.58 2.78 -7.58
C LEU A 244 19.95 3.11 -8.20
N ARG A 245 20.30 4.40 -8.38
CA ARG A 245 21.65 4.78 -8.85
C ARG A 245 22.72 4.40 -7.84
N GLN A 246 22.48 4.61 -6.56
CA GLN A 246 23.41 4.19 -5.50
C GLN A 246 23.57 2.68 -5.45
N GLN A 247 22.48 1.91 -5.58
CA GLN A 247 22.54 0.45 -5.66
C GLN A 247 23.34 -0.03 -6.88
N VAL A 248 23.10 0.54 -8.06
CA VAL A 248 23.84 0.18 -9.29
C VAL A 248 25.32 0.51 -9.14
N ARG A 249 25.65 1.70 -8.62
CA ARG A 249 27.03 2.11 -8.35
C ARG A 249 27.71 1.14 -7.38
N ALA A 250 27.05 0.79 -6.28
CA ALA A 250 27.59 -0.13 -5.29
C ALA A 250 27.84 -1.53 -5.87
N ASP A 251 26.88 -2.06 -6.64
CA ASP A 251 27.03 -3.34 -7.33
C ASP A 251 28.21 -3.31 -8.32
N TRP A 252 28.32 -2.26 -9.15
CA TRP A 252 29.40 -2.15 -10.14
C TRP A 252 30.79 -1.96 -9.52
N ILE A 253 30.89 -1.28 -8.38
CA ILE A 253 32.14 -1.22 -7.61
C ILE A 253 32.50 -2.62 -7.09
N ALA A 254 31.54 -3.33 -6.50
CA ALA A 254 31.76 -4.69 -5.98
C ALA A 254 32.13 -5.69 -7.08
N GLU A 255 31.60 -5.51 -8.29
CA GLU A 255 31.91 -6.29 -9.49
C GLU A 255 33.23 -5.87 -10.17
N GLY A 256 33.86 -4.77 -9.74
CA GLY A 256 35.07 -4.23 -10.35
C GLY A 256 34.86 -3.61 -11.74
N LYS A 257 33.61 -3.28 -12.09
CA LYS A 257 33.24 -2.65 -13.37
C LYS A 257 33.60 -1.15 -13.41
N ILE A 258 33.55 -0.49 -12.26
CA ILE A 258 33.90 0.92 -12.09
C ILE A 258 34.77 1.12 -10.84
N SER A 259 35.48 2.24 -10.78
CA SER A 259 36.11 2.73 -9.55
C SER A 259 35.15 3.66 -8.78
N PRO A 260 35.29 3.82 -7.46
CA PRO A 260 34.43 4.71 -6.66
C PRO A 260 34.38 6.16 -7.16
N GLU A 261 35.43 6.63 -7.85
CA GLU A 261 35.57 8.00 -8.36
C GLU A 261 34.83 8.24 -9.68
N ASP A 262 34.43 7.18 -10.39
CA ASP A 262 33.80 7.29 -11.72
C ASP A 262 32.42 7.96 -11.65
N TYR A 263 31.72 7.78 -10.52
CA TYR A 263 30.43 8.42 -10.23
C TYR A 263 30.40 8.93 -8.79
N PRO A 264 29.84 10.14 -8.55
CA PRO A 264 29.78 10.73 -7.22
C PRO A 264 28.85 9.93 -6.29
N GLU A 265 29.09 10.03 -4.99
CA GLU A 265 28.20 9.50 -3.97
C GLU A 265 27.14 10.54 -3.55
N GLY A 266 26.05 10.08 -2.92
CA GLY A 266 25.03 10.98 -2.38
C GLY A 266 24.16 11.63 -3.46
N ALA A 267 23.64 12.82 -3.18
CA ALA A 267 22.60 13.45 -4.00
C ALA A 267 23.07 13.87 -5.41
N GLU A 268 24.37 14.12 -5.61
CA GLU A 268 24.90 14.57 -6.90
C GLU A 268 24.67 13.54 -8.02
N ILE A 269 24.61 12.24 -7.67
CA ILE A 269 24.37 11.15 -8.62
C ILE A 269 22.99 11.26 -9.30
N MET A 270 22.06 12.04 -8.77
CA MET A 270 20.74 12.28 -9.38
C MET A 270 20.75 13.27 -10.54
N SER A 271 21.86 13.96 -10.78
CA SER A 271 21.92 14.99 -11.81
C SER A 271 21.51 14.44 -13.18
N ALA A 272 20.77 15.25 -13.96
CA ALA A 272 20.33 14.92 -15.32
C ALA A 272 21.51 14.62 -16.27
N ARG A 273 22.72 15.11 -15.96
CA ARG A 273 23.93 14.79 -16.72
C ARG A 273 24.24 13.28 -16.74
N PHE A 274 23.68 12.51 -15.82
CA PHE A 274 23.86 11.06 -15.75
C PHE A 274 22.76 10.26 -16.45
N ASP A 275 21.68 10.88 -16.94
CA ASP A 275 20.52 10.18 -17.49
C ASP A 275 20.90 9.27 -18.68
N ASP A 276 21.71 9.81 -19.60
CA ASP A 276 22.16 9.08 -20.79
C ASP A 276 23.43 8.25 -20.58
N THR A 277 24.01 8.26 -19.38
CA THR A 277 25.21 7.45 -19.08
C THR A 277 24.86 5.97 -18.91
N GLU A 278 25.87 5.11 -18.87
CA GLU A 278 25.65 3.69 -18.61
C GLU A 278 24.95 3.48 -17.25
N LEU A 279 25.34 4.23 -16.22
CA LEU A 279 24.71 4.20 -14.90
C LEU A 279 23.22 4.57 -14.99
N GLY A 280 22.89 5.65 -15.70
CA GLY A 280 21.51 6.11 -15.88
C GLY A 280 20.64 5.06 -16.59
N ARG A 281 21.13 4.54 -17.73
CA ARG A 281 20.40 3.52 -18.50
C ARG A 281 20.21 2.21 -17.73
N GLU A 282 21.21 1.77 -16.97
CA GLU A 282 21.08 0.58 -16.11
C GLU A 282 20.11 0.84 -14.95
N THR A 283 20.13 2.02 -14.36
CA THR A 283 19.16 2.44 -13.33
C THR A 283 17.73 2.37 -13.87
N ASP A 284 17.47 2.96 -15.03
CA ASP A 284 16.15 2.95 -15.65
C ASP A 284 15.70 1.54 -16.03
N ARG A 285 16.63 0.68 -16.45
CA ARG A 285 16.36 -0.75 -16.68
C ARG A 285 15.91 -1.44 -15.40
N ARG A 286 16.61 -1.22 -14.27
CA ARG A 286 16.23 -1.79 -12.97
C ARG A 286 14.89 -1.23 -12.46
N LEU A 287 14.65 0.07 -12.63
CA LEU A 287 13.36 0.70 -12.28
C LEU A 287 12.20 0.08 -13.06
N ARG A 288 12.34 -0.08 -14.37
CA ARG A 288 11.32 -0.72 -15.22
C ARG A 288 11.03 -2.16 -14.80
N ASN A 289 12.06 -2.87 -14.34
CA ASN A 289 11.94 -4.27 -13.94
C ASN A 289 11.57 -4.45 -12.46
N PHE A 290 11.56 -3.38 -11.65
CA PHE A 290 11.50 -3.49 -10.19
C PHE A 290 10.34 -4.36 -9.71
N GLN A 291 9.12 -4.11 -10.20
CA GLN A 291 7.93 -4.88 -9.82
C GLN A 291 8.03 -6.35 -10.23
N THR A 292 8.55 -6.63 -11.42
CA THR A 292 8.78 -7.99 -11.92
C THR A 292 9.85 -8.71 -11.09
N ASP A 293 10.93 -8.02 -10.75
CA ASP A 293 12.03 -8.60 -9.97
C ASP A 293 11.60 -8.86 -8.53
N ILE A 294 10.88 -7.97 -7.85
CA ILE A 294 10.39 -8.26 -6.48
C ILE A 294 9.32 -9.35 -6.46
N ALA A 295 8.50 -9.47 -7.51
CA ALA A 295 7.55 -10.58 -7.64
C ALA A 295 8.30 -11.92 -7.75
N ARG A 296 9.36 -11.98 -8.57
CA ARG A 296 10.18 -13.18 -8.78
C ARG A 296 11.01 -13.54 -7.55
N GLU A 297 11.75 -12.58 -7.00
CA GLU A 297 12.77 -12.83 -5.96
C GLU A 297 12.18 -12.86 -4.54
N ALA A 298 11.10 -12.11 -4.29
CA ALA A 298 10.51 -11.95 -2.96
C ALA A 298 9.05 -12.41 -2.87
N GLY A 299 8.48 -13.00 -3.92
CA GLY A 299 7.09 -13.49 -3.89
C GLY A 299 6.06 -12.39 -3.67
N VAL A 300 6.33 -11.17 -4.15
CA VAL A 300 5.35 -10.08 -4.14
C VAL A 300 4.18 -10.44 -5.05
N PHE A 301 3.01 -10.60 -4.45
CA PHE A 301 1.75 -10.86 -5.14
C PHE A 301 1.08 -9.56 -5.60
N HIS A 302 1.12 -8.51 -4.77
CA HIS A 302 0.48 -7.24 -5.07
C HIS A 302 1.47 -6.07 -4.95
N ASN A 303 1.50 -5.24 -5.98
CA ASN A 303 2.28 -4.01 -6.03
C ASN A 303 1.33 -2.81 -5.97
N LEU A 304 1.56 -1.89 -5.04
CA LEU A 304 0.82 -0.64 -4.97
C LEU A 304 1.75 0.55 -4.82
N ILE A 305 1.23 1.74 -5.10
CA ILE A 305 1.79 3.03 -4.68
C ILE A 305 0.74 3.63 -3.76
N THR A 306 1.11 4.05 -2.56
CA THR A 306 0.14 4.52 -1.54
C THR A 306 -0.52 5.86 -1.89
N LEU A 307 0.27 6.85 -2.34
CA LEU A 307 -0.20 8.24 -2.54
C LEU A 307 -0.09 8.75 -4.00
N PRO A 308 -0.22 7.95 -5.07
CA PRO A 308 0.10 8.39 -6.43
C PRO A 308 -0.84 9.52 -6.88
N THR A 309 -2.12 9.44 -6.53
CA THR A 309 -3.14 10.41 -6.91
C THR A 309 -3.00 11.72 -6.14
N PHE A 310 -2.49 11.72 -4.91
CA PHE A 310 -2.14 12.94 -4.18
C PHE A 310 -1.09 13.76 -4.95
N HIS A 311 0.01 13.10 -5.33
CA HIS A 311 1.08 13.74 -6.09
C HIS A 311 0.63 14.15 -7.50
N MET A 312 -0.15 13.31 -8.17
CA MET A 312 -0.72 13.62 -9.48
C MET A 312 -1.59 14.87 -9.42
N THR A 313 -2.56 14.93 -8.50
CA THR A 313 -3.46 16.09 -8.37
C THR A 313 -2.69 17.36 -8.03
N ALA A 314 -1.76 17.31 -7.07
CA ALA A 314 -0.98 18.47 -6.66
C ALA A 314 -0.11 19.01 -7.81
N LYS A 315 0.68 18.14 -8.46
CA LYS A 315 1.53 18.52 -9.59
C LYS A 315 0.72 19.06 -10.76
N PHE A 316 -0.35 18.35 -11.12
CA PHE A 316 -1.17 18.72 -12.26
C PHE A 316 -1.84 20.07 -12.05
N MET A 317 -2.41 20.31 -10.87
CA MET A 317 -3.04 21.59 -10.55
C MET A 317 -2.05 22.75 -10.53
N ASP A 318 -0.82 22.53 -10.05
CA ASP A 318 0.25 23.52 -10.05
C ASP A 318 0.71 23.88 -11.48
N ASP A 319 0.93 22.89 -12.34
CA ASP A 319 1.29 23.11 -13.75
C ASP A 319 0.18 23.84 -14.52
N LEU A 320 -1.08 23.39 -14.37
CA LEU A 320 -2.22 24.02 -15.01
C LEU A 320 -2.40 25.47 -14.54
N SER A 321 -2.31 25.72 -13.22
CA SER A 321 -2.49 27.06 -12.66
C SER A 321 -1.41 28.01 -13.17
N ARG A 322 -0.14 27.57 -13.21
CA ARG A 322 0.97 28.37 -13.73
C ARG A 322 0.79 28.73 -15.20
N GLY A 323 0.42 27.77 -16.05
CA GLY A 323 0.17 28.04 -17.46
C GLY A 323 -1.08 28.89 -17.71
N TYR A 324 -2.19 28.57 -17.04
CA TYR A 324 -3.49 29.21 -17.28
C TYR A 324 -3.53 30.67 -16.79
N PHE A 325 -2.93 30.96 -15.63
CA PHE A 325 -2.82 32.33 -15.14
C PHE A 325 -1.58 33.07 -15.70
N GLY A 326 -0.59 32.33 -16.21
CA GLY A 326 0.57 32.85 -16.94
C GLY A 326 0.26 33.26 -18.38
N GLU A 327 1.25 33.14 -19.26
CA GLU A 327 1.16 33.58 -20.66
C GLU A 327 0.32 32.63 -21.54
N ASP A 328 0.29 31.34 -21.21
CA ASP A 328 -0.37 30.33 -22.06
C ASP A 328 -1.89 30.44 -22.03
N LYS A 329 -2.49 30.96 -20.95
CA LYS A 329 -3.95 31.12 -20.81
C LYS A 329 -4.68 29.81 -21.17
N MET A 330 -5.68 29.88 -22.05
CA MET A 330 -6.42 28.70 -22.52
C MET A 330 -5.53 27.63 -23.15
N MET A 331 -4.35 27.98 -23.70
CA MET A 331 -3.45 26.98 -24.28
C MET A 331 -2.96 25.97 -23.23
N ALA A 332 -2.82 26.37 -21.96
CA ALA A 332 -2.43 25.44 -20.89
C ALA A 332 -3.46 24.31 -20.73
N TYR A 333 -4.75 24.65 -20.68
CA TYR A 333 -5.84 23.66 -20.63
C TYR A 333 -5.94 22.84 -21.92
N VAL A 334 -5.90 23.50 -23.08
CA VAL A 334 -6.08 22.81 -24.37
C VAL A 334 -4.94 21.83 -24.65
N ASN A 335 -3.70 22.20 -24.36
CA ASN A 335 -2.55 21.33 -24.59
C ASN A 335 -2.42 20.23 -23.53
N GLY A 336 -2.50 20.58 -22.24
CA GLY A 336 -2.22 19.63 -21.15
C GLY A 336 -3.41 18.78 -20.70
N ILE A 337 -4.63 19.04 -21.20
CA ILE A 337 -5.82 18.24 -20.89
C ILE A 337 -6.53 17.85 -22.17
N GLN A 338 -7.20 18.81 -22.81
CA GLN A 338 -8.25 18.48 -23.76
C GLN A 338 -7.72 17.73 -24.99
N ARG A 339 -6.59 18.16 -25.55
CA ARG A 339 -5.97 17.46 -26.69
C ARG A 339 -5.43 16.09 -26.31
N GLU A 340 -4.88 15.94 -25.11
CA GLU A 340 -4.37 14.66 -24.63
C GLU A 340 -5.50 13.67 -24.37
N GLU A 341 -6.57 14.08 -23.67
CA GLU A 341 -7.77 13.25 -23.44
C GLU A 341 -8.38 12.77 -24.75
N ILE A 342 -8.55 13.67 -25.73
CA ILE A 342 -9.10 13.33 -27.04
C ILE A 342 -8.21 12.29 -27.75
N ARG A 343 -6.89 12.51 -27.81
CA ARG A 343 -5.96 11.63 -28.54
C ARG A 343 -5.79 10.28 -27.86
N ALA A 344 -5.88 10.24 -26.53
CA ALA A 344 -5.78 9.01 -25.74
C ALA A 344 -7.14 8.29 -25.59
N GLY A 345 -8.25 8.87 -26.06
CA GLY A 345 -9.58 8.29 -25.95
C GLY A 345 -10.13 8.26 -24.52
N VAL A 346 -9.72 9.21 -23.67
CA VAL A 346 -10.20 9.30 -22.29
C VAL A 346 -11.67 9.74 -22.28
N SER A 347 -12.54 8.93 -21.67
CA SER A 347 -14.00 9.15 -21.67
C SER A 347 -14.42 10.45 -20.96
N ALA A 348 -13.63 10.91 -19.99
CA ALA A 348 -13.85 12.14 -19.22
C ALA A 348 -14.00 13.41 -20.06
N VAL A 349 -13.50 13.43 -21.31
CA VAL A 349 -13.76 14.54 -22.24
C VAL A 349 -15.27 14.77 -22.44
N LYS A 350 -16.06 13.69 -22.35
CA LYS A 350 -17.53 13.69 -22.31
C LYS A 350 -18.03 13.59 -20.86
N HIS A 351 -17.54 14.47 -19.98
CA HIS A 351 -17.82 14.46 -18.55
C HIS A 351 -19.31 14.36 -18.17
N GLN A 352 -20.24 14.87 -18.97
CA GLN A 352 -21.68 14.72 -18.72
C GLN A 352 -22.15 13.26 -18.84
N HIS A 353 -21.62 12.52 -19.82
CA HIS A 353 -21.84 11.09 -19.95
C HIS A 353 -21.22 10.33 -18.78
N GLU A 354 -19.97 10.68 -18.45
CA GLU A 354 -19.19 10.02 -17.38
C GLU A 354 -19.89 10.11 -16.01
N VAL A 355 -20.54 11.25 -15.70
CA VAL A 355 -21.32 11.43 -14.46
C VAL A 355 -22.75 10.88 -14.54
N GLY A 356 -23.08 10.14 -15.60
CA GLY A 356 -24.34 9.40 -15.71
C GLY A 356 -25.55 10.22 -16.17
N SER A 357 -25.35 11.35 -16.87
CA SER A 357 -26.47 12.15 -17.41
C SER A 357 -27.42 11.31 -18.29
N ASP A 358 -26.85 10.42 -19.11
CA ASP A 358 -27.62 9.51 -19.97
C ASP A 358 -28.42 8.46 -19.18
N ILE A 359 -27.91 8.04 -18.02
CA ILE A 359 -28.64 7.15 -17.10
C ILE A 359 -29.85 7.90 -16.53
N GLY A 360 -29.64 9.15 -16.11
CA GLY A 360 -30.72 10.03 -15.65
C GLY A 360 -31.81 10.24 -16.71
N ASP A 361 -31.42 10.49 -17.97
CA ASP A 361 -32.38 10.66 -19.06
C ASP A 361 -33.14 9.36 -19.37
N LYS A 362 -32.48 8.20 -19.36
CA LYS A 362 -33.14 6.89 -19.50
C LYS A 362 -34.16 6.65 -18.38
N PHE A 363 -33.81 6.99 -17.13
CA PHE A 363 -34.74 6.88 -16.00
C PHE A 363 -35.96 7.79 -16.17
N LYS A 364 -35.77 9.05 -16.58
CA LYS A 364 -36.89 9.97 -16.85
C LYS A 364 -37.81 9.44 -17.95
N GLU A 365 -37.26 8.88 -19.03
CA GLU A 365 -38.06 8.24 -20.08
C GLU A 365 -38.90 7.08 -19.54
N MET A 366 -38.30 6.21 -18.71
CA MET A 366 -39.02 5.09 -18.11
C MET A 366 -40.19 5.52 -17.23
N VAL A 367 -40.05 6.64 -16.51
CA VAL A 367 -41.06 7.11 -15.54
C VAL A 367 -42.11 8.02 -16.19
N ALA A 368 -41.68 8.92 -17.08
CA ALA A 368 -42.53 9.99 -17.61
C ALA A 368 -42.96 9.76 -19.07
N GLY A 369 -42.43 8.75 -19.76
CA GLY A 369 -42.69 8.49 -21.17
C GLY A 369 -42.39 9.73 -22.03
N GLU A 370 -43.35 10.14 -22.85
CA GLU A 370 -43.25 11.32 -23.72
C GLU A 370 -43.09 12.64 -22.96
N ARG A 371 -43.44 12.69 -21.66
CA ARG A 371 -43.27 13.89 -20.82
C ARG A 371 -41.86 14.04 -20.25
N ALA A 372 -40.94 13.12 -20.56
CA ALA A 372 -39.59 13.15 -20.04
C ALA A 372 -38.80 14.37 -20.57
N LEU A 373 -38.40 15.27 -19.66
CA LEU A 373 -37.51 16.38 -19.98
C LEU A 373 -36.04 15.92 -19.93
N LYS A 374 -35.46 15.72 -21.11
CA LYS A 374 -34.10 15.20 -21.29
C LYS A 374 -33.05 16.31 -21.31
N ALA A 375 -31.86 16.01 -20.81
CA ALA A 375 -30.68 16.86 -20.93
C ALA A 375 -30.04 16.75 -22.33
N GLY A 376 -30.23 15.62 -23.01
CA GLY A 376 -29.79 15.42 -24.40
C GLY A 376 -30.53 16.27 -25.45
N GLY A 377 -29.88 16.55 -26.59
CA GLY A 377 -30.49 17.29 -27.71
C GLY A 377 -29.48 17.81 -28.74
N HIS A 378 -29.96 18.43 -29.82
CA HIS A 378 -29.10 18.95 -30.92
C HIS A 378 -28.04 19.97 -30.46
N LYS A 379 -28.31 20.73 -29.39
CA LYS A 379 -27.40 21.71 -28.79
C LYS A 379 -26.52 21.13 -27.67
N ASN A 380 -26.51 19.82 -27.46
CA ASN A 380 -25.69 19.20 -26.42
C ASN A 380 -24.21 19.42 -26.75
N THR A 381 -23.45 19.93 -25.78
CA THR A 381 -22.01 20.19 -25.90
C THR A 381 -21.21 18.93 -26.19
N MET A 382 -21.70 17.75 -25.81
CA MET A 382 -21.09 16.46 -26.16
C MET A 382 -21.00 16.20 -27.66
N ASN A 383 -21.84 16.84 -28.47
CA ASN A 383 -21.81 16.73 -29.94
C ASN A 383 -20.54 17.33 -30.56
N GLN A 384 -19.77 18.12 -29.80
CA GLN A 384 -18.46 18.61 -30.24
C GLN A 384 -17.38 17.51 -30.19
N PHE A 385 -17.66 16.40 -29.49
CA PHE A 385 -16.73 15.29 -29.26
C PHE A 385 -17.20 13.98 -29.90
N SER A 386 -18.26 14.00 -30.71
CA SER A 386 -18.86 12.80 -31.31
C SER A 386 -18.12 12.27 -32.54
N ASN A 387 -17.25 13.08 -33.17
CA ASN A 387 -16.49 12.72 -34.39
C ASN A 387 -14.96 12.84 -34.23
N VAL A 388 -14.47 12.88 -33.00
CA VAL A 388 -13.02 13.02 -32.75
C VAL A 388 -12.50 11.66 -32.31
N ALA A 389 -12.06 10.88 -33.31
CA ALA A 389 -11.33 9.63 -33.16
C ALA A 389 -9.96 9.80 -33.82
#